data_AF-A0A645GIZ0-F1
#
_entry.id   AF-A0A645GIZ0-F1
#
_cell.length_a   1.000
_cell.length_b   1.000
_cell.length_c   1.000
_cell.angle_alpha   90.00
_cell.angle_beta   90.00
_cell.angle_gamma   90.00
#
_symmetry.space_group_name_H-M   'P 1'
#
loop_
_entity.id
_entity.type
_entity.pdbx_description
1 polymer ?
#
loop_
_entity_poly.entity_id
_entity_poly.type
_entity_poly.pdbx_seq_one_letter_code
_entity_poly.pdbx_strand_id
1 'polypeptide(L)'
;MDIPTALILSVLSAISAAGASGVAGGSLLLIPLACSLFGIPNDIAMQVVGVGFIVGVLQDSCETALNSSTDVLFTATAEFAQRRKAA
;
A
#
# COMPACT_ATOMS: atom_id res chain seq x y z
N MET A 1 12.16 21.18 -13.70
CA MET A 1 13.05 20.78 -12.60
C MET A 1 14.47 20.74 -13.10
N ASP A 2 15.38 21.39 -12.41
CA ASP A 2 16.82 21.25 -12.59
C ASP A 2 17.33 19.94 -11.95
N ILE A 3 18.38 19.35 -12.51
CA ILE A 3 18.92 18.03 -12.10
C ILE A 3 19.29 17.98 -10.60
N PRO A 4 19.94 19.00 -10.01
CA PRO A 4 20.26 19.00 -8.58
C PRO A 4 19.00 18.92 -7.70
N THR A 5 17.98 19.70 -8.02
CA THR A 5 16.71 19.70 -7.27
C THR A 5 15.98 18.36 -7.40
N ALA A 6 15.99 17.73 -8.59
CA ALA A 6 15.39 16.42 -8.80
C ALA A 6 16.08 15.31 -7.97
N LEU A 7 17.42 15.36 -7.86
CA LEU A 7 18.20 14.43 -7.05
C LEU A 7 17.85 14.56 -5.56
N ILE A 8 17.78 15.80 -5.05
CA ILE A 8 17.42 16.08 -3.65
C ILE A 8 16.01 15.56 -3.34
N LEU A 9 15.04 15.87 -4.19
CA LEU A 9 13.65 15.42 -4.03
C LEU A 9 13.53 13.88 -4.09
N SER A 10 14.34 13.22 -4.92
CA SER A 10 14.39 11.75 -4.99
C SER A 10 14.90 11.13 -3.68
N VAL A 11 15.99 11.64 -3.12
CA VAL A 11 16.54 11.17 -1.84
C VAL A 11 15.56 11.44 -0.69
N LEU A 12 14.97 12.64 -0.63
CA LEU A 12 13.94 12.98 0.35
C LEU A 12 12.73 12.06 0.25
N SER A 13 12.32 11.67 -0.97
CA SER A 13 11.21 10.74 -1.20
C SER A 13 11.51 9.34 -0.70
N ALA A 14 12.71 8.82 -0.97
CA ALA A 14 13.12 7.52 -0.46
C ALA A 14 13.13 7.47 1.08
N ILE A 15 13.65 8.52 1.74
CA ILE A 15 13.69 8.61 3.21
C ILE A 15 12.27 8.76 3.79
N SER A 16 11.44 9.61 3.18
CA SER A 16 10.05 9.81 3.61
C SER A 16 9.24 8.52 3.46
N ALA A 17 9.47 7.74 2.39
CA ALA A 17 8.84 6.45 2.17
C ALA A 17 9.23 5.43 3.24
N ALA A 18 10.52 5.36 3.59
CA ALA A 18 10.99 4.52 4.67
C ALA A 18 10.37 4.91 6.02
N GLY A 19 10.24 6.21 6.30
CA GLY A 19 9.62 6.72 7.53
C GLY A 19 8.10 6.49 7.61
N ALA A 20 7.40 6.50 6.47
CA ALA A 20 5.96 6.30 6.40
C ALA A 20 5.55 4.81 6.48
N SER A 21 6.50 3.88 6.37
CA SER A 21 6.27 2.42 6.41
C SER A 21 5.63 1.91 7.71
N GLY A 22 5.55 2.73 8.77
CA GLY A 22 4.98 2.37 10.07
C GLY A 22 3.54 2.85 10.32
N VAL A 23 2.92 3.58 9.39
CA VAL A 23 1.56 4.12 9.57
C VAL A 23 0.62 3.63 8.47
N ALA A 24 -0.60 3.26 8.85
CA ALA A 24 -1.64 2.89 7.89
C ALA A 24 -1.86 4.04 6.89
N GLY A 25 -1.70 3.75 5.59
CA GLY A 25 -1.79 4.76 4.54
C GLY A 25 -0.53 5.62 4.36
N GLY A 26 0.62 5.24 4.91
CA GLY A 26 1.88 5.99 4.76
C GLY A 26 2.32 6.22 3.31
N SER A 27 1.96 5.31 2.39
CA SER A 27 2.17 5.50 0.95
C SER A 27 1.41 6.69 0.36
N LEU A 28 0.30 7.13 0.97
CA LEU A 28 -0.49 8.27 0.52
C LEU A 28 0.25 9.60 0.70
N LEU A 29 1.15 9.69 1.70
CA LEU A 29 1.99 10.86 1.92
C LEU A 29 3.12 11.00 0.91
N LEU A 30 3.41 9.94 0.13
CA LEU A 30 4.40 9.97 -0.94
C LEU A 30 3.84 10.50 -2.25
N ILE A 31 2.52 10.54 -2.39
CA ILE A 31 1.84 11.02 -3.61
C ILE A 31 2.16 12.51 -3.86
N PRO A 32 2.04 13.44 -2.89
CA PRO A 32 2.39 14.85 -3.11
C PRO A 32 3.85 15.07 -3.46
N LEU A 33 4.74 14.24 -2.92
CA LEU A 33 6.18 14.32 -3.16
C LEU A 33 6.55 13.83 -4.57
N ALA A 34 5.93 12.73 -5.02
CA ALA A 34 6.03 12.28 -6.41
C ALA A 34 5.43 13.31 -7.38
N CYS A 35 4.25 13.86 -7.09
CA CYS A 35 3.64 14.92 -7.89
C CYS A 35 4.55 16.15 -7.99
N SER A 36 5.19 16.55 -6.88
CA SER A 36 6.14 17.66 -6.87
C SER A 36 7.33 17.41 -7.79
N LEU A 37 7.89 16.19 -7.85
CA LEU A 37 8.98 15.82 -8.77
C LEU A 37 8.62 16.01 -10.25
N PHE A 38 7.37 15.74 -10.61
CA PHE A 38 6.85 15.92 -11.97
C PHE A 38 6.34 17.34 -12.25
N GLY A 39 6.45 18.26 -11.28
CA GLY A 39 5.95 19.63 -11.42
C GLY A 39 4.42 19.72 -11.43
N ILE A 40 3.74 18.74 -10.83
CA ILE A 40 2.28 18.72 -10.72
C ILE A 40 1.84 19.64 -9.57
N PRO A 41 0.85 20.53 -9.77
CA PRO A 41 0.34 21.40 -8.72
C PRO A 41 -0.19 20.62 -7.51
N ASN A 42 -0.02 21.19 -6.31
CA ASN A 42 -0.43 20.54 -5.06
C ASN A 42 -1.95 20.29 -5.00
N ASP A 43 -2.77 21.15 -5.61
CA ASP A 43 -4.22 20.98 -5.64
C ASP A 43 -4.62 19.71 -6.40
N ILE A 44 -3.91 19.39 -7.48
CA ILE A 44 -4.07 18.14 -8.23
C ILE A 44 -3.48 16.98 -7.44
N ALA A 45 -2.31 17.17 -6.81
CA ALA A 45 -1.68 16.14 -6.00
C ALA A 45 -2.60 15.64 -4.86
N MET A 46 -3.30 16.56 -4.19
CA MET A 46 -4.27 16.24 -3.14
C MET A 46 -5.50 15.49 -3.67
N GLN A 47 -5.92 15.74 -4.92
CA GLN A 47 -6.94 14.92 -5.57
C GLN A 47 -6.45 13.48 -5.80
N VAL A 48 -5.19 13.31 -6.23
CA VAL A 48 -4.59 11.99 -6.41
C VAL A 48 -4.42 11.25 -5.08
N VAL A 49 -4.12 11.96 -3.98
CA VAL A 49 -4.13 11.38 -2.62
C VAL A 49 -5.51 10.81 -2.29
N GLY A 50 -6.58 11.54 -2.59
CA GLY A 50 -7.96 11.09 -2.38
C GLY A 50 -8.31 9.83 -3.18
N VAL A 51 -7.90 9.78 -4.45
CA VAL A 51 -8.06 8.57 -5.28
C VAL A 51 -7.25 7.40 -4.70
N GLY A 52 -6.00 7.67 -4.30
CA GLY A 52 -5.13 6.68 -3.67
C GLY A 52 -5.71 6.10 -2.39
N PHE A 53 -6.39 6.93 -1.58
CA PHE A 53 -7.08 6.47 -0.38
C PHE A 53 -8.22 5.49 -0.70
N ILE A 54 -9.09 5.83 -1.67
CA ILE A 54 -10.22 4.98 -2.08
C ILE A 54 -9.71 3.64 -2.63
N VAL A 55 -8.69 3.68 -3.50
CA VAL A 55 -8.05 2.47 -4.03
C VAL A 55 -7.41 1.67 -2.91
N GLY A 56 -6.76 2.33 -1.95
CA GLY A 56 -6.15 1.68 -0.79
C GLY A 56 -7.15 0.92 0.07
N VAL A 57 -8.34 1.49 0.33
CA VAL A 57 -9.41 0.79 1.06
C VAL A 57 -9.89 -0.46 0.31
N LEU A 58 -10.07 -0.34 -1.02
CA LEU A 58 -10.45 -1.48 -1.85
C LEU A 58 -9.37 -2.56 -1.86
N GLN A 59 -8.10 -2.16 -2.02
CA GLN A 59 -6.95 -3.06 -2.03
C GLN A 59 -6.82 -3.81 -0.71
N ASP A 60 -6.82 -3.11 0.43
CA ASP A 60 -6.65 -3.72 1.75
C ASP A 60 -7.79 -4.69 2.07
N SER A 61 -9.03 -4.36 1.68
CA SER A 61 -10.18 -5.24 1.83
C SER A 61 -10.03 -6.52 1.00
N CYS A 62 -9.60 -6.40 -0.27
CA CYS A 62 -9.38 -7.54 -1.14
C CYS A 62 -8.18 -8.40 -0.69
N GLU A 63 -7.08 -7.76 -0.29
CA GLU A 63 -5.87 -8.41 0.21
C GLU A 63 -6.16 -9.19 1.49
N THR A 64 -6.90 -8.58 2.42
CA THR A 64 -7.35 -9.22 3.66
C THR A 64 -8.30 -10.39 3.36
N ALA A 65 -9.28 -10.20 2.46
CA ALA A 65 -10.21 -11.26 2.11
C ALA A 65 -9.51 -12.47 1.46
N LEU A 66 -8.57 -12.22 0.56
CA LEU A 66 -7.82 -13.28 -0.12
C LEU A 66 -6.92 -14.03 0.86
N ASN A 67 -6.15 -13.31 1.68
CA ASN A 67 -5.27 -13.92 2.68
C ASN A 67 -6.08 -14.76 3.69
N SER A 68 -7.16 -14.21 4.25
CA SER A 68 -8.00 -14.92 5.22
C SER A 68 -8.78 -16.09 4.61
N SER A 69 -9.18 -16.01 3.33
CA SER A 69 -9.91 -17.10 2.67
C SER A 69 -9.06 -18.38 2.51
N THR A 70 -7.75 -18.22 2.28
CA THR A 70 -6.83 -19.35 2.18
C THR A 70 -6.63 -20.02 3.53
N ASP A 71 -6.53 -19.24 4.61
CA ASP A 71 -6.41 -19.76 5.97
C ASP A 71 -7.62 -20.63 6.37
N VAL A 72 -8.84 -20.18 6.02
CA VAL A 72 -10.08 -20.95 6.28
C VAL A 72 -10.07 -22.28 5.52
N LEU A 73 -9.72 -22.27 4.22
CA LEU A 73 -9.68 -23.48 3.40
C LEU A 73 -8.61 -24.47 3.88
N PHE A 74 -7.42 -23.97 4.25
CA PHE A 74 -6.36 -24.80 4.79
C PHE A 74 -6.75 -25.44 6.12
N THR A 75 -7.37 -24.66 7.01
CA THR A 75 -7.85 -25.15 8.32
C THR A 75 -8.91 -26.24 8.14
N ALA A 76 -9.89 -26.02 7.27
CA ALA A 76 -10.94 -27.01 6.99
C ALA A 76 -10.37 -28.30 6.36
N THR A 77 -9.39 -28.18 5.46
CA THR A 77 -8.74 -29.33 4.82
C THR A 77 -7.93 -30.15 5.82
N ALA A 78 -7.17 -29.47 6.69
CA ALA A 78 -6.41 -30.11 7.76
C ALA A 78 -7.32 -30.85 8.74
N GLU A 79 -8.44 -30.22 9.15
CA GLU A 79 -9.43 -30.83 10.03
C GLU A 79 -10.05 -32.09 9.40
N PHE A 80 -10.46 -32.01 8.13
CA PHE A 80 -11.04 -33.15 7.42
C PHE A 80 -10.06 -34.31 7.29
N ALA A 81 -8.78 -34.03 6.99
CA ALA A 81 -7.73 -35.05 6.93
C ALA A 81 -7.50 -35.71 8.29
N GLN A 82 -7.54 -34.95 9.38
CA GLN A 82 -7.43 -35.48 10.74
C GLN A 82 -8.61 -36.39 11.09
N ARG A 83 -9.84 -35.96 10.79
CA ARG A 83 -11.05 -36.79 10.98
C ARG A 83 -10.99 -38.09 10.19
N ARG A 84 -10.49 -38.06 8.95
CA ARG A 84 -10.29 -39.26 8.11
C ARG A 84 -9.22 -40.22 8.62
N LYS A 85 -8.19 -39.74 9.34
CA LYS A 85 -7.15 -40.59 9.94
C LYS A 85 -7.59 -41.21 11.27
N ALA A 86 -8.54 -40.58 11.96
CA ALA A 86 -9.07 -41.03 13.25
C ALA A 86 -10.25 -42.01 13.11
N ALA A 87 -10.83 -42.13 11.92
CA ALA A 87 -11.83 -43.13 11.53
C ALA A 87 -11.14 -44.36 10.92
#